data_AF-A0A447TPT1-F1
#
_entry.id   AF-A0A447TPT1-F1
#
_cell.length_a   1.000
_cell.length_b   1.000
_cell.length_c   1.000
_cell.angle_alpha   90.00
_cell.angle_beta   90.00
_cell.angle_gamma   90.00
#
_symmetry.space_group_name_H-M   'P 1'
#
loop_
_entity.id
_entity.type
_entity.pdbx_description
1 polymer ?
#
loop_
_entity_poly.entity_id
_entity_poly.type
_entity_poly.pdbx_seq_one_letter_code
_entity_poly.pdbx_strand_id
1 'polypeptide(L)' 'MGDGKHTLTVMVTDRAGNTATQTLEFFIDTRLSTPTIALDSTDDTGTPGDDMTNRTRPTFILQNIDSDVINRYSQRHA' A
#
# COMPACT_ATOMS: atom_id res chain seq x y z
N MET A 1 -9.30 6.79 17.48
CA MET A 1 -9.72 6.10 16.24
C MET A 1 -8.53 5.29 15.77
N GLY A 2 -8.73 4.04 15.36
CA GLY A 2 -7.67 3.17 14.87
C GLY A 2 -7.98 2.72 13.45
N ASP A 3 -7.16 1.81 12.95
CA ASP A 3 -7.35 1.22 11.62
C ASP A 3 -8.74 0.58 11.46
N GLY A 4 -9.18 0.51 10.20
CA GLY A 4 -10.41 -0.16 9.80
C GLY A 4 -11.43 0.78 9.20
N LYS A 5 -12.65 0.25 9.04
CA LYS A 5 -13.76 0.96 8.41
C LYS A 5 -14.39 1.96 9.37
N HIS A 6 -14.59 3.18 8.89
CA HIS A 6 -15.29 4.25 9.58
C HIS A 6 -16.41 4.81 8.71
N THR A 7 -17.39 5.42 9.36
CA THR A 7 -18.52 6.08 8.69
C THR A 7 -18.62 7.51 9.19
N LEU A 8 -18.48 8.48 8.27
CA LEU A 8 -18.81 9.87 8.52
C LEU A 8 -20.29 10.07 8.23
N THR A 9 -21.04 10.60 9.20
CA THR A 9 -22.45 10.96 9.04
C THR A 9 -22.61 12.47 9.11
N VAL A 10 -23.20 13.06 8.08
CA VAL A 10 -23.53 14.48 8.03
C VAL A 10 -25.04 14.63 8.07
N MET A 11 -25.53 15.39 9.04
CA MET A 11 -26.95 15.76 9.15
C MET A 11 -27.08 17.27 9.04
N VAL A 12 -28.00 17.72 8.20
CA VAL A 12 -28.32 19.14 7.99
C VAL A 12 -29.77 19.37 8.38
N THR A 13 -30.04 20.45 9.09
CA THR A 13 -31.41 20.88 9.45
C THR A 13 -31.63 22.30 8.95
N ASP A 14 -32.71 22.54 8.21
CA ASP A 14 -33.08 23.90 7.79
C ASP A 14 -33.84 24.67 8.88
N ARG A 15 -34.14 25.95 8.63
CA ARG A 15 -34.86 26.80 9.60
C ARG A 15 -36.32 26.39 9.82
N ALA A 16 -36.92 25.65 8.89
CA ALA A 16 -38.27 25.11 9.04
C ALA A 16 -38.28 23.78 9.82
N GLY A 17 -37.11 23.21 10.11
CA GLY A 17 -36.94 21.95 10.83
C GLY A 17 -36.81 20.72 9.93
N ASN A 18 -36.71 20.88 8.60
CA ASN A 18 -36.48 19.74 7.71
C ASN A 18 -35.05 19.23 7.89
N THR A 19 -34.89 17.91 7.94
CA THR A 19 -33.57 17.28 8.07
C THR A 19 -33.19 16.49 6.84
N ALA A 20 -31.90 16.48 6.51
CA ALA A 20 -31.31 15.62 5.50
C ALA A 20 -30.03 15.00 6.04
N THR A 21 -29.81 13.72 5.76
CA THR A 21 -28.65 12.97 6.24
C THR A 21 -27.91 12.34 5.07
N GLN A 22 -26.58 12.38 5.12
CA GLN A 22 -25.69 11.70 4.18
C GLN A 22 -24.58 10.96 4.93
N THR A 23 -24.09 9.87 4.35
CA THR A 23 -23.00 9.08 4.91
C THR A 23 -21.86 8.90 3.91
N LEU A 24 -20.63 8.84 4.43
CA LEU A 24 -19.42 8.49 3.67
C LEU A 24 -18.67 7.41 4.44
N GLU A 25 -18.47 6.26 3.81
CA GLU A 25 -17.58 5.22 4.33
C GLU A 25 -16.14 5.52 3.91
N PHE A 26 -15.19 5.33 4.83
CA PHE A 26 -13.77 5.45 4.57
C PHE A 26 -12.97 4.46 5.43
N PHE A 27 -11.73 4.21 5.04
CA PHE A 27 -10.81 3.34 5.77
C PHE A 27 -9.62 4.15 6.28
N ILE A 28 -9.23 3.87 7.52
CA ILE A 28 -7.94 4.30 8.05
C ILE A 28 -7.02 3.08 8.01
N ASP A 29 -5.86 3.25 7.38
CA ASP A 29 -4.76 2.30 7.47
C ASP A 29 -3.51 3.08 7.91
N THR A 30 -2.94 2.69 9.05
CA THR A 30 -1.72 3.28 9.60
C THR A 30 -0.58 2.28 9.71
N ARG A 31 -0.79 1.06 9.21
CA ARG A 31 0.19 -0.02 9.28
C ARG A 31 0.92 -0.12 7.95
N LEU A 32 2.20 -0.46 8.08
CA LEU A 32 3.03 -0.82 6.95
C LEU A 32 3.45 -2.27 7.10
N SER A 33 3.34 -3.02 6.01
CA SER A 33 3.95 -4.32 5.85
C SER A 33 5.47 -4.17 5.72
N THR A 34 6.22 -5.07 6.34
CA THR A 34 7.67 -5.11 6.15
C THR A 34 7.96 -5.71 4.77
N PRO A 35 8.52 -4.93 3.82
CA PRO A 35 8.86 -5.44 2.52
C PRO A 35 9.94 -6.51 2.63
N THR A 36 9.85 -7.55 1.82
CA THR A 36 10.91 -8.55 1.68
C THR A 36 11.45 -8.55 0.27
N ILE A 37 12.72 -8.90 0.15
CA ILE A 37 13.42 -9.08 -1.10
C ILE A 37 14.02 -10.50 -1.08
N ALA A 38 13.88 -11.21 -2.19
CA ALA A 38 14.47 -12.52 -2.38
C ALA A 38 15.09 -12.60 -3.78
N LEU A 39 16.19 -13.34 -3.91
CA LEU A 39 16.72 -13.73 -5.21
C LEU A 39 15.71 -14.68 -5.88
N ASP A 40 15.43 -14.49 -7.17
CA ASP A 40 14.65 -15.47 -7.91
C ASP A 40 15.42 -16.80 -7.94
N SER A 41 14.76 -17.91 -7.61
CA SER A 41 15.43 -19.22 -7.53
C SER A 41 15.99 -19.69 -8.87
N THR A 42 15.52 -19.14 -9.99
CA THR A 42 16.09 -19.40 -11.32
C THR A 42 17.40 -18.67 -11.57
N ASP A 43 17.70 -17.65 -10.75
CA ASP A 43 18.93 -16.86 -10.78
C ASP A 43 19.95 -17.28 -9.71
N ASP A 44 19.58 -18.11 -8.74
CA ASP A 44 20.52 -18.76 -7.81
C ASP A 44 21.46 -19.72 -8.57
N THR A 45 22.78 -19.48 -8.47
CA THR A 45 23.79 -20.24 -9.21
C THR A 45 24.95 -20.62 -8.31
N GLY A 46 25.51 -21.81 -8.53
CA GLY A 46 26.58 -22.34 -7.69
C GLY A 46 26.00 -23.37 -6.72
N THR A 47 25.71 -22.95 -5.48
CA THR A 47 25.13 -23.82 -4.45
C THR A 47 23.66 -23.50 -4.26
N PRO A 48 22.71 -24.36 -4.68
CA PRO A 48 21.29 -24.04 -4.57
C PRO A 48 20.85 -23.77 -3.14
N GLY A 49 20.11 -22.68 -2.94
CA GLY A 49 19.53 -22.27 -1.66
C GLY A 49 20.46 -21.48 -0.75
N ASP A 50 21.60 -21.00 -1.24
CA ASP A 50 22.50 -20.10 -0.49
C ASP A 50 22.27 -18.60 -0.81
N ASP A 51 21.30 -18.30 -1.67
CA ASP A 51 20.95 -16.97 -2.17
C ASP A 51 22.12 -16.25 -2.88
N MET A 52 23.09 -17.00 -3.43
CA MET A 52 24.21 -16.45 -4.20
C MET A 52 24.02 -16.63 -5.72
N THR A 53 24.48 -15.63 -6.48
CA THR A 53 24.41 -15.67 -7.95
C THR A 53 25.64 -15.09 -8.61
N ASN A 54 26.03 -15.67 -9.75
CA ASN A 54 27.03 -15.15 -10.65
C ASN A 54 26.42 -14.45 -11.88
N ARG A 55 25.08 -14.38 -11.99
CA ARG A 55 24.41 -13.69 -13.08
C ARG A 55 24.61 -12.19 -12.93
N THR A 56 24.99 -11.54 -14.03
CA THR A 56 25.25 -10.09 -14.05
C THR A 56 23.97 -9.26 -14.09
N ARG A 57 22.81 -9.91 -14.29
CA ARG A 57 21.48 -9.30 -14.30
C ARG A 57 20.47 -10.23 -13.61
N PRO A 58 20.59 -10.45 -12.29
CA PRO A 58 19.65 -11.28 -11.56
C PRO A 58 18.31 -10.57 -11.40
N THR A 59 17.28 -11.37 -11.18
CA THR A 59 15.93 -10.97 -10.87
C THR A 59 15.73 -11.09 -9.37
N PHE A 60 15.14 -10.06 -8.78
CA PHE A 60 14.72 -10.07 -7.39
C PHE A 60 13.20 -10.01 -7.33
N ILE A 61 12.65 -10.83 -6.44
CA ILE A 61 11.23 -10.83 -6.14
C ILE A 61 11.03 -9.94 -4.91
N LEU A 62 10.22 -8.89 -5.07
CA LEU A 62 9.77 -8.04 -3.98
C LEU A 62 8.41 -8.53 -3.50
N GLN A 63 8.24 -8.67 -2.19
CA GLN A 63 6.97 -9.08 -1.57
C GLN A 63 6.62 -8.15 -0.42
N ASN A 64 5.38 -8.25 0.06
CA ASN A 64 4.85 -7.45 1.18
C ASN A 64 4.92 -5.94 0.93
N ILE A 65 4.71 -5.52 -0.32
CA ILE A 65 4.58 -4.11 -0.67
C ILE A 65 3.10 -3.73 -0.54
N ASP A 66 2.79 -2.83 0.37
CA ASP A 66 1.43 -2.32 0.50
C ASP A 66 1.03 -1.53 -0.76
N SER A 67 -0.23 -1.67 -1.17
CA SER A 67 -0.72 -1.10 -2.41
C SER A 67 -0.87 0.42 -2.38
N ASP A 68 -0.95 1.00 -1.18
CA ASP A 68 -1.05 2.44 -0.92
C ASP A 68 0.33 3.10 -0.68
N VAL A 69 1.41 2.31 -0.61
CA VAL A 69 2.80 2.81 -0.58
C VAL A 69 3.26 3.11 -2.00
N ILE A 70 2.73 4.17 -2.59
CA ILE A 70 3.22 4.73 -3.87
C ILE A 70 3.59 6.20 -3.65
N ASN A 71 4.89 6.47 -3.53
CA ASN A 71 5.37 7.84 -3.57
C ASN A 71 5.39 8.31 -5.04
N ARG A 72 4.33 9.01 -5.46
CA ARG A 72 4.22 9.55 -6.82
C ARG A 72 5.15 10.76 -6.96
N TYR A 73 6.47 10.51 -7.09
CA TYR A 73 7.42 11.56 -7.45
C TYR A 73 7.14 12.02 -8.88
N SER A 74 6.40 13.13 -8.99
CA SER A 74 6.31 13.89 -10.24
C SER A 74 7.59 14.71 -10.40
N GLN A 75 8.64 14.07 -10.94
CA GLN A 75 9.82 14.78 -11.43
C GLN A 75 9.43 15.59 -12.68
N ARG A 76 8.92 16.81 -12.49
CA ARG A 76 8.97 17.81 -13.56
C ARG A 76 10.44 18.19 -13.74
N HIS A 77 11.09 17.63 -14.75
CA HIS A 77 12.35 18.17 -15.22
C HIS A 77 12.05 19.52 -15.89
N ALA A 78 12.68 20.57 -15.38
CA ALA A 78 12.81 21.86 -16.05
C ALA A 78 13.92 21.80 -17.09
#